data_AF-A0A3P6R6A4-F1
#
_entry.id   AF-A0A3P6R6A4-F1
#
_cell.length_a   1.000
_cell.length_b   1.000
_cell.length_c   1.000
_cell.angle_alpha   90.00
_cell.angle_beta   90.00
_cell.angle_gamma   90.00
#
_symmetry.space_group_name_H-M   'P 1'
#
loop_
_entity.id
_entity.type
_entity.pdbx_description
1 polymer ?
#
loop_
_entity_poly.entity_id
_entity_poly.type
_entity_poly.pdbx_seq_one_letter_code
_entity_poly.pdbx_strand_id
1 'polypeptide(L)'
;MEGGYPVVFKWHCSATSQPRSVYICGSWDGWRQKIPLVKSSSDFSTILELTPGHHEYKFMVDNKWVVDDNQPKTNNNLGGENNVMSIDEDDFEVFDALDKDLASSNAGEAMRGAPNHQPSHDTPNDRELEKLRAFTQDIPDRNEFAKAHNPPALPPHLLQVILNKDTPVQCDPNVLPEPNHVMLNHLYALSIKDGVMVLSATHRYRKKYVTTLLYKPI
;
A
#
# COMPACT_ATOMS: atom_id res chain seq x y z
N MET A 1 21.33 26.63 -11.17
CA MET A 1 20.01 27.11 -11.62
C MET A 1 19.03 26.27 -10.83
N GLU A 2 18.44 26.83 -9.79
CA GLU A 2 17.38 26.14 -9.04
C GLU A 2 16.23 25.89 -10.02
N GLY A 3 16.03 24.63 -10.39
CA GLY A 3 14.96 24.23 -11.29
C GLY A 3 13.64 24.26 -10.52
N GLY A 4 12.57 24.72 -11.17
CA GLY A 4 11.23 24.45 -10.68
C GLY A 4 10.94 22.95 -10.75
N TYR A 5 9.98 22.51 -9.94
CA TYR A 5 9.48 21.15 -9.96
C TYR A 5 8.07 21.08 -10.55
N PRO A 6 7.72 19.99 -11.26
CA PRO A 6 6.45 19.88 -11.94
C PRO A 6 5.31 19.62 -10.94
N VAL A 7 4.41 20.59 -10.82
CA VAL A 7 3.24 20.52 -9.95
C VAL A 7 1.97 20.42 -10.77
N VAL A 8 1.13 19.44 -10.45
CA VAL A 8 -0.16 19.23 -11.11
C VAL A 8 -1.25 20.02 -10.40
N PHE A 9 -1.91 20.90 -11.13
CA PHE A 9 -3.15 21.54 -10.69
C PHE A 9 -4.33 20.91 -11.40
N LYS A 10 -5.33 20.49 -10.63
CA LYS A 10 -6.49 19.77 -11.15
C LYS A 10 -7.79 20.33 -10.57
N TRP A 11 -8.76 20.56 -11.45
CA TRP A 11 -10.12 20.93 -11.08
C TRP A 11 -11.08 19.83 -11.50
N HIS A 12 -11.77 19.23 -10.54
CA HIS A 12 -12.71 18.13 -10.78
C HIS A 12 -14.06 18.66 -11.25
N CYS A 13 -14.60 18.11 -12.33
CA CYS A 13 -15.98 18.39 -12.73
C CYS A 13 -16.94 17.56 -11.87
N SER A 14 -18.07 18.15 -11.48
CA SER A 14 -19.15 17.41 -10.81
C SER A 14 -20.23 17.00 -11.83
N ALA A 15 -21.06 16.01 -11.47
CA ALA A 15 -22.17 15.58 -12.33
C ALA A 15 -23.13 16.73 -12.70
N THR A 16 -23.20 17.77 -11.85
CA THR A 16 -24.08 18.92 -12.00
C THR A 16 -23.39 20.16 -12.56
N SER A 17 -22.07 20.18 -12.69
CA SER A 17 -21.30 21.34 -13.17
C SER A 17 -20.22 20.91 -14.15
N GLN A 18 -20.44 21.22 -15.43
CA GLN A 18 -19.46 21.05 -16.49
C GLN A 18 -19.03 22.42 -17.02
N PRO A 19 -17.97 23.02 -16.45
CA PRO A 19 -17.54 24.34 -16.86
C PRO A 19 -17.02 24.34 -18.30
N ARG A 20 -17.11 25.50 -18.95
CA ARG A 20 -16.57 25.71 -20.31
C ARG A 20 -15.10 26.04 -20.28
N SER A 21 -14.68 26.83 -19.29
CA SER A 21 -13.30 27.27 -19.15
C SER A 21 -12.88 27.33 -17.69
N VAL A 22 -11.66 26.87 -17.42
CA VAL A 22 -11.04 26.91 -16.11
C VAL A 22 -9.65 27.50 -16.27
N TYR A 23 -9.32 28.48 -15.42
CA TYR A 23 -7.99 29.07 -15.33
C TYR A 23 -7.47 28.97 -13.90
N ILE A 24 -6.16 29.02 -13.74
CA ILE A 24 -5.50 29.14 -12.45
C ILE A 24 -4.65 30.41 -12.40
N CYS A 25 -4.65 31.06 -11.24
CA CYS A 25 -3.74 32.15 -10.87
C CYS A 25 -3.14 31.83 -9.51
N GLY A 26 -1.93 32.28 -9.24
CA GLY A 26 -1.30 32.06 -7.94
C GLY A 26 -0.15 33.01 -7.62
N SER A 27 0.45 32.81 -6.46
CA SER A 27 1.48 33.69 -5.89
C SER A 27 2.80 33.69 -6.67
N TRP A 28 3.10 32.62 -7.40
CA TRP A 28 4.38 32.42 -8.12
C TRP A 28 4.70 33.52 -9.15
N ASP A 29 3.71 34.20 -9.68
CA ASP A 29 3.89 35.36 -10.58
C ASP A 29 3.27 36.66 -10.04
N GLY A 30 2.86 36.65 -8.77
CA GLY A 30 2.13 37.75 -8.15
C GLY A 30 0.71 37.93 -8.71
N TRP A 31 0.02 36.83 -9.04
CA TRP A 31 -1.36 36.81 -9.52
C TRP A 31 -1.57 37.51 -10.86
N ARG A 32 -0.54 37.57 -11.72
CA ARG A 32 -0.55 38.37 -12.96
C ARG A 32 -1.19 37.63 -14.12
N GLN A 33 -0.87 36.36 -14.29
CA GLN A 33 -1.30 35.55 -15.43
C GLN A 33 -2.49 34.64 -15.06
N LYS A 34 -3.40 34.52 -16.03
CA LYS A 34 -4.48 33.53 -16.01
C LYS A 34 -4.04 32.35 -16.88
N ILE A 35 -3.61 31.28 -16.26
CA ILE A 35 -3.10 30.10 -16.98
C ILE A 35 -4.30 29.18 -17.27
N PRO A 36 -4.62 28.90 -18.55
CA PRO A 36 -5.74 28.02 -18.89
C PRO A 36 -5.43 26.57 -18.53
N LEU A 37 -6.42 25.86 -17.98
CA LEU A 37 -6.34 24.41 -17.79
C LEU A 37 -6.90 23.68 -19.02
N VAL A 38 -6.34 22.51 -19.30
CA VAL A 38 -6.76 21.62 -20.38
C VAL A 38 -7.90 20.73 -19.89
N LYS A 39 -8.99 20.67 -20.66
CA LYS A 39 -10.17 19.85 -20.36
C LYS A 39 -9.96 18.39 -20.74
N SER A 40 -10.27 17.49 -19.82
CA SER A 40 -10.43 16.04 -20.05
C SER A 40 -11.91 15.63 -19.95
N SER A 41 -12.19 14.33 -19.88
CA SER A 41 -13.56 13.80 -19.74
C SER A 41 -14.20 14.13 -18.38
N SER A 42 -13.41 14.17 -17.30
CA SER A 42 -13.88 14.32 -15.92
C SER A 42 -13.31 15.53 -15.18
N ASP A 43 -12.33 16.23 -15.76
CA ASP A 43 -11.56 17.25 -15.06
C ASP A 43 -10.94 18.28 -16.02
N PHE A 44 -10.33 19.30 -15.42
CA PHE A 44 -9.43 20.23 -16.05
C PHE A 44 -8.08 20.13 -15.35
N SER A 45 -6.96 20.18 -16.07
CA SER A 45 -5.63 20.15 -15.44
C SER A 45 -4.56 20.95 -16.19
N THR A 46 -3.50 21.31 -15.49
CA THR A 46 -2.26 21.87 -16.04
C THR A 46 -1.08 21.47 -15.15
N ILE A 47 0.13 21.55 -15.69
CA ILE A 47 1.38 21.30 -14.95
C ILE A 47 2.21 22.58 -14.98
N LEU A 48 2.65 23.04 -13.81
CA LEU A 48 3.48 24.23 -13.65
C LEU A 48 4.80 23.87 -12.95
N GLU A 49 5.89 24.47 -13.41
CA GLU A 49 7.20 24.35 -12.75
C GLU A 49 7.27 25.38 -11.62
N LEU A 50 7.25 24.92 -10.37
CA LEU A 50 7.25 25.77 -9.17
C LEU A 50 8.43 25.42 -8.26
N THR A 51 9.05 26.42 -7.64
CA THR A 51 10.11 26.21 -6.66
C THR A 51 9.54 25.71 -5.32
N PRO A 52 10.34 25.01 -4.50
CA PRO A 52 9.95 24.65 -3.14
C PRO A 52 9.46 25.86 -2.33
N GLY A 53 8.56 25.59 -1.40
CA GLY A 53 7.96 26.59 -0.52
C GLY A 53 6.45 26.67 -0.62
N HIS A 54 5.93 27.76 -0.05
CA HIS A 54 4.50 27.96 0.16
C HIS A 54 3.88 28.78 -0.98
N HIS A 55 2.85 28.23 -1.63
CA HIS A 55 2.15 28.88 -2.74
C HIS A 55 0.66 28.99 -2.47
N GLU A 56 0.10 30.16 -2.77
CA GLU A 56 -1.34 30.39 -2.77
C GLU A 56 -1.85 30.40 -4.21
N TYR A 57 -3.03 29.84 -4.43
CA TYR A 57 -3.64 29.82 -5.76
C TYR A 57 -5.15 29.88 -5.68
N LYS A 58 -5.78 30.21 -6.81
CA LYS A 58 -7.23 30.25 -6.95
C LYS A 58 -7.64 29.92 -8.38
N PHE A 59 -8.76 29.21 -8.51
CA PHE A 59 -9.34 28.90 -9.80
C PHE A 59 -10.31 29.98 -10.24
N MET A 60 -10.35 30.22 -11.54
CA MET A 60 -11.38 31.00 -12.19
C MET A 60 -12.17 30.10 -13.14
N VAL A 61 -13.37 29.71 -12.72
CA VAL A 61 -14.26 28.78 -13.43
C VAL A 61 -15.42 29.56 -14.01
N ASP A 62 -15.54 29.58 -15.34
CA ASP A 62 -16.56 30.36 -16.07
C ASP A 62 -16.69 31.81 -15.55
N ASN A 63 -15.55 32.49 -15.43
CA ASN A 63 -15.39 33.87 -14.93
C ASN A 63 -15.75 34.09 -13.45
N LYS A 64 -15.88 33.03 -12.65
CA LYS A 64 -16.08 33.13 -11.20
C LYS A 64 -14.85 32.63 -10.45
N TRP A 65 -14.40 33.40 -9.47
CA TRP A 65 -13.33 33.00 -8.58
C TRP A 65 -13.84 31.97 -7.58
N VAL A 66 -13.24 30.78 -7.59
CA VAL A 66 -13.62 29.66 -6.73
C VAL A 66 -12.37 29.00 -6.14
N VAL A 67 -12.55 28.38 -4.98
CA VAL A 67 -11.55 27.51 -4.34
C VAL A 67 -12.00 26.06 -4.51
N ASP A 68 -11.05 25.13 -4.49
CA ASP A 68 -11.36 23.70 -4.32
C ASP A 68 -11.59 23.43 -2.84
N ASP A 69 -12.77 22.92 -2.50
CA ASP A 69 -13.17 22.62 -1.13
C ASP A 69 -12.43 21.42 -0.53
N ASN A 70 -11.81 20.57 -1.38
CA ASN A 70 -11.06 19.40 -0.96
C ASN A 70 -9.56 19.69 -0.75
N GLN A 71 -9.12 20.91 -1.03
CA GLN A 71 -7.74 21.34 -0.86
C GLN A 71 -7.61 22.28 0.33
N PRO A 72 -6.43 22.34 0.99
CA PRO A 72 -6.18 23.31 2.04
C PRO A 72 -6.47 24.74 1.60
N LYS A 73 -6.89 25.58 2.54
CA LYS A 73 -7.27 26.98 2.30
C LYS A 73 -6.61 27.91 3.29
N THR A 74 -6.43 29.16 2.87
CA THR A 74 -5.99 30.26 3.72
C THR A 74 -6.84 31.50 3.45
N ASN A 75 -6.99 32.35 4.47
CA ASN A 75 -7.67 33.63 4.32
C ASN A 75 -6.78 34.59 3.53
N ASN A 76 -7.35 35.23 2.51
CA ASN A 76 -6.68 36.32 1.83
C ASN A 76 -6.89 37.65 2.58
N ASN A 77 -5.96 38.58 2.40
CA ASN A 77 -5.98 39.91 3.04
C ASN A 77 -7.12 40.83 2.53
N LEU A 78 -8.03 40.31 1.70
CA LEU A 78 -9.13 41.04 1.06
C LEU A 78 -10.52 40.49 1.48
N GLY A 79 -10.58 39.63 2.49
CA GLY A 79 -11.84 39.10 3.05
C GLY A 79 -12.44 37.91 2.29
N GLY A 80 -11.65 37.21 1.47
CA GLY A 80 -12.02 35.92 0.87
C GLY A 80 -10.97 34.84 1.15
N GLU A 81 -11.09 33.69 0.47
CA GLU A 81 -10.15 32.57 0.64
C GLU A 81 -9.36 32.28 -0.64
N ASN A 82 -8.16 31.74 -0.48
CA ASN A 82 -7.34 31.11 -1.52
C ASN A 82 -7.07 29.65 -1.14
N ASN A 83 -6.84 28.78 -2.12
CA ASN A 83 -6.22 27.49 -1.82
C ASN A 83 -4.73 27.68 -1.56
N VAL A 84 -4.16 26.75 -0.80
CA VAL A 84 -2.76 26.82 -0.39
C VAL A 84 -2.10 25.45 -0.53
N MET A 85 -0.83 25.45 -0.95
CA MET A 85 -0.01 24.26 -1.04
C MET A 85 1.41 24.56 -0.57
N SER A 86 2.08 23.52 -0.05
CA SER A 86 3.50 23.55 0.26
C SER A 86 4.20 22.53 -0.61
N ILE A 87 5.33 22.92 -1.20
CA ILE A 87 6.16 22.07 -2.04
C ILE A 87 7.45 21.82 -1.27
N ASP A 88 7.71 20.58 -0.92
CA ASP A 88 8.95 20.12 -0.30
C ASP A 88 9.87 19.51 -1.36
N GLU A 89 11.19 19.54 -1.14
CA GLU A 89 12.15 18.89 -2.04
C GLU A 89 11.95 17.37 -2.05
N ASP A 90 11.59 16.80 -0.90
CA ASP A 90 11.31 15.37 -0.73
C ASP A 90 10.06 14.91 -1.49
N ASP A 91 9.16 15.82 -1.91
CA ASP A 91 7.97 15.46 -2.68
C ASP A 91 8.32 14.92 -4.08
N PHE A 92 9.58 15.12 -4.52
CA PHE A 92 10.06 14.72 -5.84
C PHE A 92 11.02 13.53 -5.82
N GLU A 93 11.52 13.17 -4.64
CA GLU A 93 12.22 11.91 -4.43
C GLU A 93 11.19 10.84 -4.09
N VAL A 94 10.94 9.93 -5.04
CA VAL A 94 9.81 8.97 -4.98
C VAL A 94 9.80 8.16 -3.68
N PHE A 95 10.97 7.77 -3.19
CA PHE A 95 11.06 6.98 -1.96
C PHE A 95 10.77 7.82 -0.71
N ASP A 96 11.22 9.06 -0.67
CA ASP A 96 11.00 9.96 0.46
C ASP A 96 9.53 10.40 0.53
N ALA A 97 8.92 10.68 -0.62
CA ALA A 97 7.48 10.95 -0.73
C ALA A 97 6.64 9.77 -0.23
N LEU A 98 6.99 8.54 -0.63
CA LEU A 98 6.30 7.33 -0.17
C LEU A 98 6.47 7.09 1.33
N ASP A 99 7.64 7.37 1.89
CA ASP A 99 7.88 7.25 3.33
C ASP A 99 7.07 8.27 4.14
N LYS A 100 6.94 9.51 3.64
CA LYS A 100 6.07 10.54 4.24
C LYS A 100 4.59 10.14 4.20
N ASP A 101 4.13 9.63 3.06
CA ASP A 101 2.76 9.13 2.90
C ASP A 101 2.47 7.95 3.81
N LEU A 102 3.41 6.99 3.90
CA LEU A 102 3.29 5.87 4.82
C LEU A 102 3.21 6.36 6.27
N ALA A 103 4.09 7.28 6.68
CA ALA A 103 4.16 7.81 8.04
C ALA A 103 2.91 8.60 8.47
N SER A 104 2.15 9.14 7.52
CA SER A 104 0.89 9.86 7.74
C SER A 104 -0.36 9.00 7.55
N SER A 105 -0.20 7.76 7.06
CA SER A 105 -1.29 6.79 6.93
C SER A 105 -1.66 6.15 8.28
N ASN A 106 -2.88 5.60 8.35
CA ASN A 106 -3.34 4.77 9.48
C ASN A 106 -2.36 3.62 9.79
N ALA A 107 -1.69 3.08 8.76
CA ALA A 107 -0.68 2.04 8.92
C ALA A 107 0.57 2.61 9.62
N GLY A 108 1.11 3.74 9.17
CA GLY A 108 2.28 4.37 9.78
C GLY A 108 2.05 4.82 11.21
N GLU A 109 0.86 5.30 11.55
CA GLU A 109 0.50 5.62 12.93
C GLU A 109 0.57 4.41 13.85
N ALA A 110 0.08 3.24 13.40
CA ALA A 110 0.16 2.00 14.15
C ALA A 110 1.62 1.51 14.35
N MET A 111 2.52 1.85 13.42
CA MET A 111 3.94 1.49 13.47
C MET A 111 4.75 2.31 14.49
N ARG A 112 4.35 3.55 14.82
CA ARG A 112 5.11 4.45 15.74
C ARG A 112 5.27 3.89 17.16
N GLY A 113 4.42 2.96 17.57
CA GLY A 113 4.48 2.31 18.89
C GLY A 113 5.44 1.12 18.97
N ALA A 114 6.02 0.67 17.85
CA ALA A 114 6.87 -0.52 17.81
C ALA A 114 8.35 -0.17 18.01
N PRO A 115 9.06 -0.77 18.99
CA PRO A 115 10.47 -0.50 19.20
C PRO A 115 11.31 -1.16 18.10
N ASN A 116 12.20 -0.38 17.47
CA ASN A 116 13.22 -0.79 16.50
C ASN A 116 12.71 -1.60 15.28
N HIS A 117 12.16 -0.92 14.28
CA HIS A 117 12.05 -1.50 12.94
C HIS A 117 12.94 -0.80 11.92
N GLN A 118 13.61 -1.59 11.09
CA GLN A 118 14.24 -1.12 9.86
C GLN A 118 13.13 -0.70 8.88
N PRO A 119 13.28 0.43 8.17
CA PRO A 119 12.31 0.83 7.15
C PRO A 119 12.16 -0.29 6.11
N SER A 120 10.94 -0.77 5.94
CA SER A 120 10.53 -1.71 4.89
C SER A 120 9.73 -0.92 3.87
N HIS A 121 10.03 -1.10 2.57
CA HIS A 121 9.37 -0.37 1.47
C HIS A 121 7.89 -0.74 1.25
N ASP A 122 7.40 -1.81 1.88
CA ASP A 122 6.01 -2.27 1.73
C ASP A 122 5.15 -1.77 2.90
N THR A 123 3.95 -1.26 2.61
CA THR A 123 2.88 -1.06 3.62
C THR A 123 2.64 -2.40 4.33
N PRO A 124 2.87 -2.48 5.64
CA PRO A 124 2.76 -3.74 6.32
C PRO A 124 1.29 -4.20 6.31
N ASN A 125 1.04 -5.40 5.79
CA ASN A 125 -0.28 -6.01 5.84
C ASN A 125 -0.66 -6.38 7.29
N ASP A 126 -1.91 -6.77 7.53
CA ASP A 126 -2.39 -7.14 8.88
C ASP A 126 -1.47 -8.16 9.59
N ARG A 127 -0.89 -9.10 8.83
CA ARG A 127 0.04 -10.11 9.34
C ARG A 127 1.41 -9.52 9.71
N GLU A 128 1.85 -8.47 9.04
CA GLU A 128 3.08 -7.73 9.37
C GLU A 128 2.87 -6.80 10.56
N LEU A 129 1.71 -6.14 10.64
CA LEU A 129 1.30 -5.42 11.86
C LEU A 129 1.24 -6.34 13.07
N GLU A 130 0.72 -7.55 12.91
CA GLU A 130 0.66 -8.54 13.98
C GLU A 130 2.05 -8.97 14.46
N LYS A 131 3.05 -9.08 13.56
CA LYS A 131 4.44 -9.38 13.91
C LYS A 131 5.14 -8.27 14.71
N LEU A 132 4.62 -7.04 14.66
CA LEU A 132 5.15 -5.91 15.43
C LEU A 132 4.59 -5.85 16.85
N ARG A 133 3.50 -6.57 17.11
CA ARG A 133 3.06 -6.80 18.48
C ARG A 133 4.14 -7.61 19.17
N ALA A 134 4.52 -7.19 20.38
CA ALA A 134 5.41 -7.99 21.20
C ALA A 134 4.77 -9.37 21.41
N PHE A 135 5.52 -10.42 21.12
CA PHE A 135 5.09 -11.77 21.47
C PHE A 135 4.84 -11.82 22.98
N THR A 136 3.62 -12.18 23.37
CA THR A 136 3.24 -12.36 24.77
C THR A 136 2.82 -13.82 25.00
N GLN A 137 2.91 -14.25 26.25
CA GLN A 137 2.33 -15.51 26.72
C GLN A 137 0.91 -15.32 27.26
N ASP A 138 0.42 -14.08 27.29
CA ASP A 138 -0.93 -13.75 27.72
C ASP A 138 -1.95 -14.36 26.76
N ILE A 139 -2.93 -15.06 27.31
CA ILE A 139 -4.03 -15.63 26.54
C ILE A 139 -4.98 -14.49 26.17
N PRO A 140 -5.28 -14.25 24.88
CA PRO A 140 -6.17 -13.17 24.47
C PRO A 140 -7.59 -13.36 25.01
N ASP A 141 -8.28 -12.26 25.36
CA ASP A 141 -9.65 -12.32 25.87
C ASP A 141 -10.61 -12.77 24.74
N ARG A 142 -11.56 -13.64 25.06
CA ARG A 142 -12.58 -14.12 24.12
C ARG A 142 -13.36 -12.96 23.46
N ASN A 143 -13.56 -11.86 24.18
CA ASN A 143 -14.25 -10.67 23.70
C ASN A 143 -13.51 -9.98 22.54
N GLU A 144 -12.18 -10.13 22.44
CA GLU A 144 -11.40 -9.60 21.31
C GLU A 144 -11.83 -10.25 19.98
N PHE A 145 -12.29 -11.50 20.03
CA PHE A 145 -12.78 -12.24 18.88
C PHE A 145 -14.30 -12.08 18.66
N ALA A 146 -15.00 -11.26 19.44
CA ALA A 146 -16.45 -11.08 19.27
C ALA A 146 -16.82 -10.47 17.89
N LYS A 147 -15.89 -9.74 17.27
CA LYS A 147 -16.01 -9.20 15.91
C LYS A 147 -15.39 -10.12 14.84
N ALA A 148 -14.72 -11.19 15.24
CA ALA A 148 -14.12 -12.11 14.30
C ALA A 148 -15.23 -12.82 13.51
N HIS A 149 -15.07 -12.87 12.20
CA HIS A 149 -15.95 -13.64 11.34
C HIS A 149 -15.66 -15.14 11.51
N ASN A 150 -16.44 -15.98 10.82
CA ASN A 150 -16.14 -17.41 10.75
C ASN A 150 -14.72 -17.66 10.24
N PRO A 151 -14.05 -18.73 10.70
CA PRO A 151 -12.74 -19.11 10.17
C PRO A 151 -12.78 -19.20 8.63
N PRO A 152 -11.71 -18.75 7.94
CA PRO A 152 -11.65 -18.83 6.50
C PRO A 152 -11.74 -20.29 6.04
N ALA A 153 -12.41 -20.52 4.91
CA ALA A 153 -12.51 -21.84 4.32
C ALA A 153 -11.11 -22.37 3.94
N LEU A 154 -10.87 -23.66 4.13
CA LEU A 154 -9.60 -24.30 3.78
C LEU A 154 -9.34 -24.15 2.27
N PRO A 155 -8.23 -23.50 1.85
CA PRO A 155 -7.90 -23.43 0.43
C PRO A 155 -7.69 -24.84 -0.16
N PRO A 156 -8.38 -25.20 -1.25
CA PRO A 156 -8.33 -26.56 -1.80
C PRO A 156 -6.93 -26.99 -2.27
N HIS A 157 -6.06 -26.01 -2.55
CA HIS A 157 -4.65 -26.25 -2.88
C HIS A 157 -3.88 -27.01 -1.79
N LEU A 158 -4.23 -26.80 -0.52
CA LEU A 158 -3.55 -27.47 0.60
C LEU A 158 -3.90 -28.97 0.70
N LEU A 159 -5.00 -29.40 0.05
CA LEU A 159 -5.40 -30.80 -0.03
C LEU A 159 -4.58 -31.59 -1.07
N GLN A 160 -3.83 -30.92 -1.95
CA GLN A 160 -3.04 -31.56 -3.00
C GLN A 160 -1.66 -32.04 -2.48
N VAL A 161 -1.65 -33.04 -1.59
CA VAL A 161 -0.42 -33.52 -0.95
C VAL A 161 0.60 -34.04 -1.98
N ILE A 162 1.79 -33.43 -2.03
CA ILE A 162 2.83 -33.77 -3.01
C ILE A 162 3.32 -35.23 -2.89
N LEU A 163 3.39 -35.75 -1.66
CA LEU A 163 3.83 -37.13 -1.37
C LEU A 163 2.77 -38.18 -1.73
N ASN A 164 1.53 -37.79 -1.98
CA ASN A 164 0.47 -38.70 -2.41
C ASN A 164 0.36 -38.77 -3.95
N LYS A 165 1.22 -38.06 -4.68
CA LYS A 165 1.24 -38.09 -6.14
C LYS A 165 2.12 -39.23 -6.63
N ASP A 166 1.61 -39.98 -7.60
CA ASP A 166 2.39 -41.02 -8.26
C ASP A 166 3.56 -40.41 -9.03
N THR A 167 4.74 -41.00 -8.85
CA THR A 167 5.93 -40.67 -9.64
C THR A 167 6.09 -41.76 -10.72
N PRO A 168 6.29 -41.41 -12.00
CA PRO A 168 6.48 -42.40 -13.05
C PRO A 168 7.63 -43.35 -12.71
N VAL A 169 7.43 -44.66 -12.90
CA VAL A 169 8.39 -45.72 -12.55
C VAL A 169 9.76 -45.56 -13.23
N GLN A 170 9.81 -44.79 -14.32
CA GLN A 170 11.03 -44.51 -15.09
C GLN A 170 11.91 -43.42 -14.48
N CYS A 171 11.42 -42.69 -13.48
CA CYS A 171 12.13 -41.58 -12.82
C CYS A 171 12.83 -42.04 -11.53
N ASP A 172 13.82 -41.27 -11.08
CA ASP A 172 14.45 -41.46 -9.77
C ASP A 172 13.39 -41.33 -8.65
N PRO A 173 13.30 -42.27 -7.70
CA PRO A 173 12.30 -42.26 -6.63
C PRO A 173 12.38 -41.05 -5.68
N ASN A 174 13.50 -40.33 -5.66
CA ASN A 174 13.67 -39.10 -4.87
C ASN A 174 13.19 -37.84 -5.60
N VAL A 175 12.77 -37.96 -6.87
CA VAL A 175 12.27 -36.84 -7.65
C VAL A 175 10.77 -36.69 -7.43
N LEU A 176 10.37 -35.51 -6.96
CA LEU A 176 8.98 -35.11 -6.81
C LEU A 176 8.58 -34.12 -7.90
N PRO A 177 7.28 -34.03 -8.26
CA PRO A 177 6.79 -32.99 -9.16
C PRO A 177 6.99 -31.58 -8.56
N GLU A 178 6.96 -30.54 -9.40
CA GLU A 178 7.05 -29.17 -8.91
C GLU A 178 5.85 -28.81 -8.00
N PRO A 179 6.08 -28.35 -6.75
CA PRO A 179 5.00 -27.96 -5.85
C PRO A 179 4.39 -26.61 -6.26
N ASN A 180 3.12 -26.40 -5.91
CA ASN A 180 2.53 -25.07 -5.95
C ASN A 180 3.16 -24.20 -4.85
N HIS A 181 3.47 -22.93 -5.12
CA HIS A 181 4.07 -22.03 -4.14
C HIS A 181 3.22 -21.85 -2.87
N VAL A 182 1.90 -21.99 -2.97
CA VAL A 182 0.95 -21.83 -1.85
C VAL A 182 1.06 -22.95 -0.81
N MET A 183 1.52 -24.15 -1.17
CA MET A 183 1.67 -25.26 -0.20
C MET A 183 3.02 -25.27 0.52
N LEU A 184 3.95 -24.38 0.14
CA LEU A 184 5.25 -24.32 0.78
C LEU A 184 5.12 -23.88 2.24
N ASN A 185 5.97 -24.42 3.11
CA ASN A 185 5.98 -24.17 4.55
C ASN A 185 4.72 -24.66 5.30
N HIS A 186 3.83 -25.42 4.66
CA HIS A 186 2.74 -26.11 5.33
C HIS A 186 3.19 -27.48 5.85
N LEU A 187 2.75 -27.82 7.07
CA LEU A 187 3.03 -29.09 7.71
C LEU A 187 2.01 -30.16 7.25
N TYR A 188 2.52 -31.27 6.76
CA TYR A 188 1.76 -32.50 6.50
C TYR A 188 2.20 -33.56 7.51
N ALA A 189 1.27 -34.42 7.92
CA ALA A 189 1.54 -35.49 8.87
C ALA A 189 0.80 -36.77 8.48
N LEU A 190 1.40 -37.91 8.76
CA LEU A 190 0.68 -39.18 8.78
C LEU A 190 0.07 -39.41 10.17
N SER A 191 -1.01 -40.20 10.21
CA SER A 191 -1.52 -40.73 11.47
C SER A 191 -0.41 -41.48 12.20
N ILE A 192 -0.26 -41.19 13.49
CA ILE A 192 0.72 -41.84 14.36
C ILE A 192 0.48 -43.34 14.36
N LYS A 193 1.54 -44.12 14.18
CA LYS A 193 1.48 -45.58 14.18
C LYS A 193 2.74 -46.14 14.84
N ASP A 194 2.57 -47.20 15.62
CA ASP A 194 3.67 -47.93 16.28
C ASP A 194 4.58 -47.03 17.15
N GLY A 195 3.99 -46.03 17.80
CA GLY A 195 4.72 -45.07 18.66
C GLY A 195 5.57 -44.04 17.89
N VAL A 196 5.40 -43.94 16.56
CA VAL A 196 6.17 -43.02 15.71
C VAL A 196 5.27 -41.99 15.05
N MET A 197 5.65 -40.72 15.17
CA MET A 197 5.10 -39.60 14.42
C MET A 197 5.91 -39.39 13.14
N VAL A 198 5.23 -39.18 12.01
CA VAL A 198 5.87 -38.82 10.74
C VAL A 198 5.35 -37.46 10.29
N LEU A 199 6.27 -36.51 10.20
CA LEU A 199 6.01 -35.13 9.77
C LEU A 199 6.70 -34.87 8.43
N SER A 200 6.10 -34.03 7.60
CA SER A 200 6.66 -33.60 6.33
C SER A 200 6.37 -32.13 6.05
N ALA A 201 7.32 -31.44 5.44
CA ALA A 201 7.12 -30.09 4.91
C ALA A 201 7.98 -29.85 3.67
N THR A 202 7.46 -29.06 2.73
CA THR A 202 8.16 -28.69 1.51
C THR A 202 8.70 -27.26 1.64
N HIS A 203 10.01 -27.10 1.51
CA HIS A 203 10.70 -25.82 1.59
C HIS A 203 11.37 -25.46 0.27
N ARG A 204 11.51 -24.16 0.01
CA ARG A 204 12.22 -23.63 -1.15
C ARG A 204 13.64 -23.22 -0.76
N TYR A 205 14.64 -23.72 -1.48
CA TYR A 205 16.01 -23.22 -1.44
C TYR A 205 16.37 -22.61 -2.80
N ARG A 206 16.44 -21.28 -2.87
CA ARG A 206 16.60 -20.53 -4.13
C ARG A 206 15.52 -20.92 -5.16
N LYS A 207 15.93 -21.62 -6.23
CA LYS A 207 15.06 -22.10 -7.33
C LYS A 207 14.74 -23.60 -7.24
N LYS A 208 15.05 -24.24 -6.12
CA LYS A 208 14.85 -25.68 -5.88
C LYS A 208 13.91 -25.90 -4.70
N TYR A 209 13.28 -27.07 -4.67
CA TYR A 209 12.32 -27.46 -3.64
C TYR A 209 12.79 -28.76 -3.00
N VAL A 210 12.66 -28.84 -1.68
CA VAL A 210 13.03 -30.03 -0.89
C VAL A 210 11.88 -30.36 0.04
N THR A 211 11.38 -31.59 -0.06
CA THR A 211 10.40 -32.15 0.88
C THR A 211 11.14 -32.97 1.91
N THR A 212 11.13 -32.54 3.16
CA THR A 212 11.82 -33.23 4.25
C THR A 212 10.82 -34.02 5.08
N LEU A 213 11.12 -35.30 5.33
CA LEU A 213 10.36 -36.16 6.24
C LEU A 213 11.13 -36.32 7.55
N LEU A 214 10.44 -36.21 8.67
CA LEU A 214 10.97 -36.43 10.01
C LEU A 214 10.18 -37.55 10.70
N TYR A 215 10.89 -38.61 11.09
CA TYR A 215 10.37 -39.68 11.93
C TYR A 215 10.79 -39.43 13.37
N LYS A 216 9.82 -39.27 14.27
CA LYS A 216 10.07 -38.95 15.68
C LYS A 216 9.28 -39.90 16.59
N PRO A 217 9.95 -40.66 17.48
CA PRO A 217 9.29 -41.43 18.53
C PRO A 217 8.50 -40.53 19.48
N ILE A 218 7.40 -41.04 20.03
CA ILE A 218 6.52 -40.34 20.97
C ILE A 218 6.57 -41.01 22.34
#